data_AF-A0A0N7LVC1-F1
#
_entry.id   AF-A0A0N7LVC1-F1
#
_cell.length_a   1.000
_cell.length_b   1.000
_cell.length_c   1.000
_cell.angle_alpha   90.00
_cell.angle_beta   90.00
_cell.angle_gamma   90.00
#
_symmetry.space_group_name_H-M   'P 1'
#
loop_
_entity.id
_entity.type
_entity.pdbx_description
1 polymer ?
#
loop_
_entity_poly.entity_id
_entity_poly.type
_entity_poly.pdbx_seq_one_letter_code
_entity_poly.pdbx_strand_id
1 'polypeptide(L)'
;MLPTLKLHSDADVLKHSSLVRGMTLALRYANETGGIGLTQSGSFNRKFVHWAAEHFEWPDYTATELFEMNKVLDEYKMPPLFPVHGLLRHLKLLRRYKGKLVATKKGREMAEASDVFFDLTAPVYLYRFIHDERIEARGGPLGNWDIFLNVINVEARAGCTLAHLLKTLYGWEEKDRYDPEHSDMRFALKFCVLQPLCWLGLLWEDREGLRIWDDGTFYKTPLWHAALKLETDGQAALRLV
;
A
#
# COMPACT_ATOMS: atom_id res chain seq x y z
N MET A 1 -17.68 9.29 -9.58
CA MET A 1 -17.10 10.34 -8.70
C MET A 1 -16.13 9.62 -7.78
N LEU A 2 -14.98 10.18 -7.38
CA LEU A 2 -14.10 9.39 -6.49
C LEU A 2 -14.80 9.17 -5.13
N PRO A 3 -14.86 7.92 -4.62
CA PRO A 3 -15.40 7.65 -3.29
C PRO A 3 -14.67 8.46 -2.22
N THR A 4 -15.40 8.84 -1.18
CA THR A 4 -14.77 9.49 -0.02
C THR A 4 -13.99 8.43 0.76
N LEU A 5 -12.69 8.68 0.94
CA LEU A 5 -11.79 7.84 1.71
C LEU A 5 -11.35 8.57 2.97
N LYS A 6 -12.05 8.30 4.07
CA LYS A 6 -11.86 8.93 5.37
C LYS A 6 -12.52 8.09 6.47
N LEU A 7 -11.86 7.97 7.62
CA LEU A 7 -12.43 7.31 8.78
C LEU A 7 -13.73 7.98 9.23
N HIS A 8 -14.75 7.15 9.44
CA HIS A 8 -16.06 7.55 9.97
C HIS A 8 -16.57 6.60 11.06
N SER A 9 -15.77 5.59 11.43
CA SER A 9 -15.93 4.76 12.63
C SER A 9 -14.55 4.31 13.11
N ASP A 10 -14.47 3.84 14.36
CA ASP A 10 -13.22 3.42 14.98
C ASP A 10 -12.67 2.14 14.33
N ALA A 11 -11.36 2.13 14.07
CA ALA A 11 -10.61 0.96 13.62
C ALA A 11 -9.13 1.14 14.00
N ASP A 12 -8.44 0.04 14.29
CA ASP A 12 -7.01 0.09 14.61
C ASP A 12 -6.18 0.29 13.34
N VAL A 13 -5.91 1.56 13.01
CA VAL A 13 -5.16 1.96 11.82
C VAL A 13 -3.77 1.31 11.79
N LEU A 14 -3.03 1.35 12.90
CA LEU A 14 -1.64 0.88 12.91
C LEU A 14 -1.55 -0.63 12.83
N LYS A 15 -2.56 -1.36 13.29
CA LYS A 15 -2.67 -2.81 13.09
C LYS A 15 -2.88 -3.17 11.62
N HIS A 16 -3.78 -2.46 10.93
CA HIS A 16 -4.20 -2.85 9.58
C HIS A 16 -3.38 -2.18 8.45
N SER A 17 -2.97 -0.92 8.60
CA SER A 17 -2.26 -0.15 7.57
C SER A 17 -0.74 -0.24 7.75
N SER A 18 -0.08 -1.11 6.98
CA SER A 18 1.39 -1.21 6.98
C SER A 18 2.02 0.11 6.52
N LEU A 19 1.40 0.82 5.59
CA LEU A 19 1.87 2.12 5.11
C LEU A 19 1.90 3.18 6.22
N VAL A 20 0.78 3.38 6.92
CA VAL A 20 0.71 4.38 7.99
C VAL A 20 1.62 3.97 9.16
N ARG A 21 1.71 2.67 9.46
CA ARG A 21 2.66 2.14 10.46
C ARG A 21 4.12 2.43 10.08
N GLY A 22 4.55 2.09 8.87
CA GLY A 22 5.91 2.35 8.39
C GLY A 22 6.25 3.85 8.35
N MET A 23 5.32 4.69 7.90
CA MET A 23 5.49 6.15 7.93
C MET A 23 5.61 6.69 9.37
N THR A 24 4.81 6.15 10.30
CA THR A 24 4.87 6.48 11.73
C THR A 24 6.22 6.10 12.34
N LEU A 25 6.69 4.88 12.08
CA LEU A 25 7.98 4.38 12.54
C LEU A 25 9.14 5.20 11.96
N ALA A 26 9.09 5.59 10.70
CA ALA A 26 10.09 6.47 10.09
C ALA A 26 10.15 7.85 10.78
N LEU A 27 8.99 8.43 11.10
CA LEU A 27 8.92 9.72 11.80
C LEU A 27 9.45 9.62 13.23
N ARG A 28 9.11 8.55 13.97
CA ARG A 28 9.64 8.28 15.31
C ARG A 28 11.16 8.07 15.29
N TYR A 29 11.66 7.24 14.38
CA TYR A 29 13.10 7.08 14.17
C TYR A 29 13.80 8.42 13.91
N ALA A 30 13.23 9.26 13.04
CA ALA A 30 13.80 10.57 12.74
C ALA A 30 13.84 11.50 13.97
N ASN A 31 12.86 11.40 14.88
CA ASN A 31 12.85 12.15 16.13
C ASN A 31 13.92 11.66 17.10
N GLU A 32 13.98 10.35 17.33
CA GLU A 32 14.84 9.72 18.32
C GLU A 32 16.33 9.81 17.94
N THR A 33 16.63 9.73 16.65
CA THR A 33 18.02 9.70 16.15
C THR A 33 18.53 11.05 15.64
N GLY A 34 17.71 12.11 15.73
CA GLY A 34 18.02 13.43 15.18
C GLY A 34 18.06 13.46 13.64
N GLY A 35 17.37 12.53 12.99
CA GLY A 35 17.11 12.48 11.56
C GLY A 35 17.62 11.23 10.85
N ILE A 36 16.90 10.85 9.79
CA ILE A 36 17.28 9.75 8.89
C ILE A 36 18.40 10.23 7.96
N GLY A 37 19.54 9.52 7.95
CA GLY A 37 20.65 9.87 7.06
C GLY A 37 20.30 9.62 5.59
N LEU A 38 20.79 10.49 4.70
CA LEU A 38 20.64 10.33 3.26
C LEU A 38 21.96 9.97 2.58
N THR A 39 21.87 9.28 1.45
CA THR A 39 22.96 9.15 0.48
C THR A 39 23.15 10.48 -0.29
N GLN A 40 24.19 10.57 -1.12
CA GLN A 40 24.40 11.72 -1.99
C GLN A 40 23.25 11.92 -3.00
N SER A 41 22.66 10.83 -3.51
CA SER A 41 21.49 10.85 -4.39
C SER A 41 20.19 11.26 -3.67
N GLY A 42 20.22 11.40 -2.34
CA GLY A 42 19.06 11.75 -1.54
C GLY A 42 18.19 10.56 -1.15
N SER A 43 18.64 9.33 -1.38
CA SER A 43 18.00 8.10 -0.92
C SER A 43 18.22 7.90 0.58
N PHE A 44 17.38 7.12 1.25
CA PHE A 44 17.65 6.71 2.62
C PHE A 44 18.96 5.93 2.72
N ASN A 45 19.75 6.20 3.77
CA ASN A 45 20.99 5.49 3.97
C ASN A 45 20.76 4.02 4.38
N ARG A 46 21.75 3.18 4.12
CA ARG A 46 21.68 1.73 4.41
C ARG A 46 21.33 1.43 5.88
N LYS A 47 21.84 2.23 6.82
CA LYS A 47 21.55 2.06 8.25
C LYS A 47 20.05 2.11 8.52
N PHE A 48 19.35 3.11 7.98
CA PHE A 48 17.91 3.21 8.13
C PHE A 48 17.17 2.14 7.33
N VAL A 49 17.63 1.80 6.12
CA VAL A 49 16.99 0.76 5.30
C VAL A 49 16.98 -0.60 6.01
N HIS A 50 18.12 -1.02 6.58
CA HIS A 50 18.20 -2.26 7.35
C HIS A 50 17.30 -2.22 8.59
N TRP A 51 17.31 -1.11 9.32
CA TRP A 51 16.42 -0.92 10.46
C TRP A 51 14.94 -1.01 10.05
N ALA A 52 14.54 -0.36 8.96
CA ALA A 52 13.18 -0.38 8.46
C ALA A 52 12.73 -1.80 8.05
N ALA A 53 13.60 -2.57 7.40
CA ALA A 53 13.31 -3.95 7.02
C ALA A 53 12.98 -4.83 8.24
N GLU A 54 13.66 -4.61 9.37
CA GLU A 54 13.43 -5.36 10.61
C GLU A 54 12.21 -4.87 11.41
N HIS A 55 11.87 -3.58 11.35
CA HIS A 55 10.91 -2.96 12.28
C HIS A 55 9.57 -2.58 11.65
N PHE A 56 9.47 -2.46 10.33
CA PHE A 56 8.21 -2.04 9.69
C PHE A 56 7.12 -3.11 9.76
N GLU A 57 7.51 -4.37 9.94
CA GLU A 57 6.61 -5.53 9.93
C GLU A 57 5.70 -5.50 8.69
N TRP A 58 6.31 -5.36 7.52
CA TRP A 58 5.57 -5.31 6.26
C TRP A 58 5.06 -6.72 5.91
N PRO A 59 3.78 -6.87 5.49
CA PRO A 59 3.14 -8.19 5.32
C PRO A 59 3.78 -9.01 4.20
N ASP A 60 4.09 -8.36 3.08
CA ASP A 60 5.01 -8.79 2.05
C ASP A 60 6.38 -8.13 2.29
N TYR A 61 7.49 -8.68 1.80
CA TYR A 61 8.83 -8.10 2.01
C TYR A 61 9.29 -8.13 3.48
N THR A 62 9.13 -9.27 4.14
CA THR A 62 9.73 -9.50 5.45
C THR A 62 11.25 -9.34 5.39
N ALA A 63 11.89 -9.04 6.52
CA ALA A 63 13.36 -8.95 6.58
C ALA A 63 14.01 -10.22 5.99
N THR A 64 13.48 -11.41 6.32
CA THR A 64 13.94 -12.70 5.81
C THR A 64 13.90 -12.75 4.29
N GLU A 65 12.74 -12.50 3.67
CA GLU A 65 12.58 -12.54 2.20
C GLU A 65 13.50 -11.52 1.51
N LEU A 66 13.61 -10.31 2.07
CA LEU A 66 14.45 -9.24 1.53
C LEU A 66 15.94 -9.64 1.53
N PHE A 67 16.43 -10.24 2.61
CA PHE A 67 17.83 -10.65 2.75
C PHE A 67 18.16 -11.96 2.02
N GLU A 68 17.18 -12.84 1.78
CA GLU A 68 17.35 -14.00 0.89
C GLU A 68 17.66 -13.56 -0.55
N MET A 69 16.98 -12.53 -1.04
CA MET A 69 17.18 -12.01 -2.39
C MET A 69 18.39 -11.08 -2.50
N ASN A 70 18.77 -10.40 -1.40
CA ASN A 70 19.76 -9.34 -1.42
C ASN A 70 20.73 -9.43 -0.25
N LYS A 71 22.03 -9.65 -0.55
CA LYS A 71 23.09 -9.64 0.48
C LYS A 71 23.19 -8.30 1.23
N VAL A 72 22.81 -7.21 0.58
CA VAL A 72 22.90 -5.84 1.12
C VAL A 72 21.71 -5.04 0.61
N LEU A 73 20.95 -4.46 1.54
CA LEU A 73 19.79 -3.64 1.21
C LEU A 73 20.20 -2.18 0.99
N ASP A 74 19.62 -1.61 -0.06
CA ASP A 74 19.52 -0.18 -0.31
C ASP A 74 18.03 0.14 -0.50
N GLU A 75 17.68 1.43 -0.62
CA GLU A 75 16.28 1.84 -0.69
C GLU A 75 15.53 1.21 -1.87
N TYR A 76 16.19 1.01 -3.02
CA TYR A 76 15.58 0.41 -4.21
C TYR A 76 15.30 -1.10 -4.04
N LYS A 77 15.99 -1.75 -3.10
CA LYS A 77 15.79 -3.16 -2.74
C LYS A 77 14.83 -3.37 -1.58
N MET A 78 14.24 -2.31 -1.04
CA MET A 78 13.17 -2.37 -0.03
C MET A 78 11.95 -1.62 -0.61
N PRO A 79 11.17 -2.24 -1.50
CA PRO A 79 10.10 -1.57 -2.23
C PRO A 79 9.10 -0.78 -1.36
N PRO A 80 8.72 -1.26 -0.15
CA PRO A 80 7.88 -0.46 0.75
C PRO A 80 8.40 0.94 1.09
N LEU A 81 9.72 1.20 1.02
CA LEU A 81 10.26 2.54 1.28
C LEU A 81 9.91 3.54 0.19
N PHE A 82 9.56 3.12 -1.03
CA PHE A 82 9.21 4.03 -2.12
C PHE A 82 8.01 4.93 -1.78
N PRO A 83 6.82 4.39 -1.45
CA PRO A 83 5.70 5.24 -1.03
C PRO A 83 5.97 5.93 0.32
N VAL A 84 6.65 5.28 1.26
CA VAL A 84 6.97 5.89 2.57
C VAL A 84 7.79 7.17 2.39
N HIS A 85 8.89 7.11 1.64
CA HIS A 85 9.72 8.27 1.37
C HIS A 85 8.97 9.33 0.57
N GLY A 86 8.29 8.93 -0.51
CA GLY A 86 7.54 9.82 -1.38
C GLY A 86 6.47 10.61 -0.63
N LEU A 87 5.63 9.92 0.15
CA LEU A 87 4.54 10.53 0.90
C LEU A 87 5.03 11.40 2.05
N LEU A 88 6.01 10.95 2.84
CA LEU A 88 6.56 11.76 3.94
C LEU A 88 7.16 13.08 3.44
N ARG A 89 7.72 13.10 2.22
CA ARG A 89 8.20 14.32 1.57
C ARG A 89 7.07 15.14 0.96
N HIS A 90 6.15 14.51 0.23
CA HIS A 90 5.02 15.18 -0.41
C HIS A 90 4.15 15.92 0.61
N LEU A 91 3.85 15.27 1.74
CA LEU A 91 3.07 15.81 2.84
C LEU A 91 3.87 16.77 3.75
N LYS A 92 5.16 16.99 3.42
CA LYS A 92 6.11 17.85 4.15
C LYS A 92 6.26 17.46 5.63
N LEU A 93 6.21 16.17 5.93
CA LEU A 93 6.33 15.63 7.30
C LEU A 93 7.81 15.49 7.70
N LEU A 94 8.68 15.25 6.72
CA LEU A 94 10.14 15.34 6.85
C LEU A 94 10.68 16.55 6.08
N ARG A 95 11.79 17.12 6.55
CA ARG A 95 12.54 18.17 5.82
C ARG A 95 14.03 17.85 5.78
N ARG A 96 14.71 18.30 4.74
CA ARG A 96 16.17 18.12 4.61
C ARG A 96 16.91 19.07 5.56
N TYR A 97 17.88 18.55 6.29
CA TYR A 97 18.79 19.32 7.13
C TYR A 97 20.12 18.59 7.26
N LYS A 98 21.22 19.24 6.81
CA LYS A 98 22.60 18.72 6.92
C LYS A 98 22.76 17.24 6.52
N GLY A 99 22.29 16.87 5.33
CA GLY A 99 22.39 15.50 4.82
C GLY A 99 21.44 14.47 5.47
N LYS A 100 20.49 14.94 6.29
CA LYS A 100 19.46 14.10 6.92
C LYS A 100 18.05 14.57 6.54
N LEU A 101 17.08 13.68 6.71
CA LEU A 101 15.66 14.02 6.84
C LEU A 101 15.29 14.08 8.32
N VAL A 102 14.90 15.26 8.79
CA VAL A 102 14.44 15.49 10.17
C VAL A 102 12.93 15.71 10.18
N ALA A 103 12.25 15.25 11.22
CA ALA A 103 10.81 15.47 11.36
C ALA A 103 10.48 16.95 11.55
N THR A 104 9.45 17.40 10.83
CA THR A 104 8.83 18.71 11.05
C THR A 104 7.94 18.67 12.29
N LYS A 105 7.43 19.83 12.73
CA LYS A 105 6.42 19.87 13.80
C LYS A 105 5.19 19.02 13.45
N LYS A 106 4.65 19.21 12.23
CA LYS A 106 3.55 18.40 11.70
C LYS A 106 3.90 16.90 11.66
N GLY A 107 5.11 16.55 11.24
CA GLY A 107 5.57 15.17 11.23
C GLY A 107 5.57 14.53 12.63
N ARG A 108 5.97 15.27 13.67
CA ARG A 108 5.91 14.78 15.05
C ARG A 108 4.48 14.58 15.54
N GLU A 109 3.58 15.49 15.20
CA GLU A 109 2.17 15.37 15.56
C GLU A 109 1.51 14.15 14.88
N MET A 110 1.78 13.92 13.59
CA MET A 110 1.23 12.76 12.87
C MET A 110 1.74 11.42 13.38
N ALA A 111 2.96 11.36 13.91
CA ALA A 111 3.51 10.14 14.49
C ALA A 111 2.73 9.64 15.72
N GLU A 112 1.95 10.52 16.36
CA GLU A 112 1.17 10.20 17.56
C GLU A 112 -0.35 10.24 17.32
N ALA A 113 -0.79 10.45 16.07
CA ALA A 113 -2.20 10.61 15.71
C ALA A 113 -2.54 9.74 14.48
N SER A 114 -2.59 8.41 14.67
CA SER A 114 -2.75 7.42 13.60
C SER A 114 -3.95 7.69 12.69
N ASP A 115 -5.09 8.06 13.26
CA ASP A 115 -6.35 8.20 12.54
C ASP A 115 -6.32 9.45 11.64
N VAL A 116 -5.81 10.56 12.19
CA VAL A 116 -5.58 11.79 11.43
C VAL A 116 -4.51 11.56 10.36
N PHE A 117 -3.49 10.76 10.66
CA PHE A 117 -2.44 10.44 9.70
C PHE A 117 -2.96 9.58 8.55
N PHE A 118 -3.84 8.60 8.84
CA PHE A 118 -4.54 7.84 7.82
C PHE A 118 -5.40 8.74 6.94
N ASP A 119 -6.26 9.57 7.52
CA ASP A 119 -7.13 10.49 6.77
C ASP A 119 -6.35 11.45 5.86
N LEU A 120 -5.16 11.89 6.31
CA LEU A 120 -4.27 12.73 5.51
C LEU A 120 -3.62 11.94 4.35
N THR A 121 -3.25 10.69 4.59
CA THR A 121 -2.39 9.91 3.69
C THR A 121 -3.19 9.10 2.68
N ALA A 122 -4.27 8.44 3.12
CA ALA A 122 -5.08 7.52 2.35
C ALA A 122 -5.55 8.08 0.98
N PRO A 123 -6.21 9.25 0.89
CA PRO A 123 -6.66 9.77 -0.40
C PRO A 123 -5.50 10.19 -1.32
N VAL A 124 -4.38 10.67 -0.76
CA VAL A 124 -3.19 11.02 -1.55
C VAL A 124 -2.53 9.77 -2.10
N TYR A 125 -2.37 8.75 -1.26
CA TYR A 125 -1.76 7.50 -1.65
C TYR A 125 -2.61 6.77 -2.70
N LEU A 126 -3.90 6.60 -2.45
CA LEU A 126 -4.74 5.79 -3.34
C LEU A 126 -5.02 6.51 -4.67
N TYR A 127 -5.39 7.80 -4.64
CA TYR A 127 -5.91 8.47 -5.83
C TYR A 127 -4.90 9.30 -6.62
N ARG A 128 -3.72 9.57 -6.05
CA ARG A 128 -2.77 10.53 -6.64
C ARG A 128 -1.34 10.02 -6.71
N PHE A 129 -1.00 8.94 -6.02
CA PHE A 129 0.34 8.39 -6.04
C PHE A 129 0.52 7.50 -7.26
N ILE A 130 1.65 7.63 -7.95
CA ILE A 130 2.02 6.75 -9.05
C ILE A 130 2.56 5.45 -8.43
N HIS A 131 1.75 4.39 -8.47
CA HIS A 131 2.10 3.11 -7.85
C HIS A 131 3.17 2.33 -8.62
N ASP A 132 3.23 2.50 -9.95
CA ASP A 132 4.29 1.98 -10.81
C ASP A 132 4.48 2.91 -12.02
N GLU A 133 5.69 3.44 -12.20
CA GLU A 133 6.01 4.41 -13.26
C GLU A 133 5.91 3.81 -14.67
N ARG A 134 6.15 2.50 -14.83
CA ARG A 134 6.12 1.82 -16.14
C ARG A 134 4.68 1.57 -16.57
N ILE A 135 3.81 1.22 -15.62
CA ILE A 135 2.37 1.06 -15.86
C ILE A 135 1.74 2.44 -16.13
N GLU A 136 2.10 3.46 -15.35
CA GLU A 136 1.61 4.83 -15.56
C GLU A 136 2.01 5.37 -16.95
N ALA A 137 3.26 5.15 -17.38
CA ALA A 137 3.72 5.55 -18.71
C ALA A 137 2.95 4.87 -19.87
N ARG A 138 2.25 3.76 -19.60
CA ARG A 138 1.38 3.03 -20.54
C ARG A 138 -0.11 3.39 -20.40
N GLY A 139 -0.44 4.39 -19.58
CA GLY A 139 -1.81 4.87 -19.38
C GLY A 139 -2.48 4.41 -18.08
N GLY A 140 -1.75 3.71 -17.19
CA GLY A 140 -2.28 3.24 -15.91
C GLY A 140 -3.13 1.95 -16.02
N PRO A 141 -3.67 1.46 -14.89
CA PRO A 141 -4.60 0.33 -14.91
C PRO A 141 -5.91 0.70 -15.64
N LEU A 142 -6.44 -0.21 -16.45
CA LEU A 142 -7.69 0.01 -17.18
C LEU A 142 -8.87 0.09 -16.19
N GLY A 143 -9.46 1.28 -16.04
CA GLY A 143 -10.57 1.50 -15.13
C GLY A 143 -10.35 2.73 -14.28
N ASN A 144 -11.03 2.80 -13.14
CA ASN A 144 -10.85 3.87 -12.18
C ASN A 144 -11.25 3.41 -10.78
N TRP A 145 -10.85 4.18 -9.77
CA TRP A 145 -11.08 3.83 -8.37
C TRP A 145 -12.54 3.69 -7.95
N ASP A 146 -13.47 4.40 -8.61
CA ASP A 146 -14.91 4.25 -8.35
C ASP A 146 -15.35 2.83 -8.71
N ILE A 147 -14.96 2.35 -9.90
CA ILE A 147 -15.23 0.99 -10.36
C ILE A 147 -14.51 -0.04 -9.48
N PHE A 148 -13.20 0.12 -9.27
CA PHE A 148 -12.41 -0.87 -8.54
C PHE A 148 -12.94 -1.07 -7.12
N LEU A 149 -13.22 0.02 -6.39
CA LEU A 149 -13.72 -0.07 -5.02
C LEU A 149 -15.12 -0.69 -4.98
N ASN A 150 -16.04 -0.29 -5.86
CA ASN A 150 -17.40 -0.83 -5.86
C ASN A 150 -17.46 -2.31 -6.24
N VAL A 151 -16.64 -2.76 -7.21
CA VAL A 151 -16.54 -4.18 -7.60
C VAL A 151 -15.91 -5.01 -6.48
N ILE A 152 -14.75 -4.59 -5.97
CA ILE A 152 -14.06 -5.31 -4.87
C ILE A 152 -14.96 -5.39 -3.63
N ASN A 153 -15.77 -4.36 -3.34
CA ASN A 153 -16.68 -4.38 -2.20
C ASN A 153 -17.65 -5.57 -2.23
N VAL A 154 -18.14 -5.92 -3.43
CA VAL A 154 -19.05 -7.05 -3.65
C VAL A 154 -18.29 -8.36 -3.72
N GLU A 155 -17.27 -8.42 -4.59
CA GLU A 155 -16.56 -9.66 -4.91
C GLU A 155 -15.71 -10.17 -3.75
N ALA A 156 -15.11 -9.29 -2.94
CA ALA A 156 -14.26 -9.67 -1.81
C ALA A 156 -15.04 -9.92 -0.50
N ARG A 157 -16.37 -10.12 -0.57
CA ARG A 157 -17.21 -10.32 0.62
C ARG A 157 -16.78 -11.53 1.46
N ALA A 158 -16.43 -12.63 0.81
CA ALA A 158 -15.94 -13.86 1.45
C ALA A 158 -14.47 -14.14 1.08
N GLY A 159 -13.75 -13.13 0.59
CA GLY A 159 -12.47 -13.29 -0.09
C GLY A 159 -12.62 -13.36 -1.61
N CYS A 160 -11.64 -12.84 -2.35
CA CYS A 160 -11.57 -12.96 -3.80
C CYS A 160 -10.13 -13.17 -4.27
N THR A 161 -9.94 -13.83 -5.42
CA THR A 161 -8.62 -14.03 -6.02
C THR A 161 -8.36 -12.96 -7.09
N LEU A 162 -7.08 -12.71 -7.40
CA LEU A 162 -6.72 -11.83 -8.52
C LEU A 162 -7.31 -12.32 -9.86
N ALA A 163 -7.29 -13.63 -10.10
CA ALA A 163 -7.88 -14.23 -11.30
C ALA A 163 -9.39 -13.98 -11.40
N HIS A 164 -10.11 -14.11 -10.29
CA HIS A 164 -11.55 -13.80 -10.24
C HIS A 164 -11.81 -12.32 -10.57
N LEU A 165 -11.02 -11.40 -9.99
CA LEU A 165 -11.18 -9.97 -10.29
C LEU A 165 -10.84 -9.62 -11.74
N LEU A 166 -9.83 -10.25 -12.36
CA LEU A 166 -9.52 -10.06 -13.78
C LEU A 166 -10.69 -10.50 -14.68
N LYS A 167 -11.29 -11.64 -14.35
CA LYS A 167 -12.49 -12.12 -15.05
C LYS A 167 -13.66 -11.17 -14.88
N THR A 168 -13.93 -10.71 -13.66
CA THR A 168 -15.07 -9.83 -13.37
C THR A 168 -14.92 -8.44 -13.97
N LEU A 169 -13.72 -7.85 -13.92
CA LEU A 169 -13.47 -6.50 -14.43
C LEU A 169 -13.31 -6.44 -15.95
N TYR A 170 -12.68 -7.47 -16.55
CA TYR A 170 -12.24 -7.42 -17.95
C TYR A 170 -12.77 -8.56 -18.82
N GLY A 171 -13.48 -9.54 -18.24
CA GLY A 171 -13.90 -10.75 -18.95
C GLY A 171 -12.73 -11.68 -19.29
N TRP A 172 -11.59 -11.51 -18.64
CA TRP A 172 -10.37 -12.25 -18.96
C TRP A 172 -10.25 -13.51 -18.11
N GLU A 173 -10.10 -14.63 -18.81
CA GLU A 173 -9.84 -15.93 -18.20
C GLU A 173 -8.42 -16.36 -18.55
N GLU A 174 -7.74 -16.96 -17.58
CA GLU A 174 -6.41 -17.52 -17.78
C GLU A 174 -6.52 -18.64 -18.82
N LYS A 175 -5.91 -18.43 -19.99
CA LYS A 175 -5.80 -19.45 -21.04
C LYS A 175 -4.41 -20.07 -20.94
N ASP A 176 -4.30 -21.36 -21.25
CA ASP A 176 -3.03 -22.12 -21.27
C ASP A 176 -1.93 -21.57 -22.23
N ARG A 177 -2.17 -20.43 -22.89
CA ARG A 177 -1.22 -19.78 -23.79
C ARG A 177 -0.78 -18.46 -23.18
N TYR A 178 0.53 -18.25 -23.11
CA TYR A 178 1.12 -16.97 -22.71
C TYR A 178 0.54 -15.84 -23.56
N ASP A 179 -0.25 -14.98 -22.92
CA ASP A 179 -0.82 -13.78 -23.50
C ASP A 179 -0.15 -12.56 -22.83
N PRO A 180 0.70 -11.81 -23.56
CA PRO A 180 1.36 -10.63 -23.03
C PRO A 180 0.39 -9.56 -22.49
N GLU A 181 -0.77 -9.38 -23.14
CA GLU A 181 -1.77 -8.39 -22.71
C GLU A 181 -2.41 -8.81 -21.39
N HIS A 182 -2.74 -10.11 -21.25
CA HIS A 182 -3.21 -10.69 -20.00
C HIS A 182 -2.20 -10.48 -18.86
N SER A 183 -0.92 -10.76 -19.12
CA SER A 183 0.15 -10.57 -18.14
C SER A 183 0.23 -9.11 -17.69
N ASP A 184 0.25 -8.17 -18.65
CA ASP A 184 0.33 -6.73 -18.36
C ASP A 184 -0.83 -6.23 -17.49
N MET A 185 -2.06 -6.66 -17.77
CA MET A 185 -3.21 -6.25 -16.94
C MET A 185 -3.21 -6.92 -15.57
N ARG A 186 -2.80 -8.19 -15.48
CA ARG A 186 -2.59 -8.86 -14.19
C ARG A 186 -1.60 -8.07 -13.34
N PHE A 187 -0.47 -7.69 -13.91
CA PHE A 187 0.52 -6.84 -13.24
C PHE A 187 -0.08 -5.48 -12.84
N ALA A 188 -0.80 -4.81 -13.75
CA ALA A 188 -1.42 -3.52 -13.45
C ALA A 188 -2.44 -3.61 -12.30
N LEU A 189 -3.33 -4.61 -12.31
CA LEU A 189 -4.31 -4.80 -11.25
C LEU A 189 -3.66 -5.17 -9.91
N LYS A 190 -2.64 -6.04 -9.91
CA LYS A 190 -1.93 -6.43 -8.69
C LYS A 190 -1.18 -5.25 -8.07
N PHE A 191 -0.33 -4.57 -8.83
CA PHE A 191 0.61 -3.58 -8.29
C PHE A 191 0.04 -2.17 -8.19
N CYS A 192 -0.93 -1.79 -9.02
CA CYS A 192 -1.53 -0.46 -9.00
C CYS A 192 -2.90 -0.38 -8.31
N VAL A 193 -3.52 -1.53 -7.97
CA VAL A 193 -4.83 -1.55 -7.29
C VAL A 193 -4.78 -2.38 -6.01
N LEU A 194 -4.54 -3.70 -6.10
CA LEU A 194 -4.66 -4.59 -4.95
C LEU A 194 -3.58 -4.37 -3.89
N GLN A 195 -2.31 -4.27 -4.30
CA GLN A 195 -1.22 -4.02 -3.37
C GLN A 195 -1.35 -2.67 -2.66
N PRO A 196 -1.69 -1.55 -3.34
CA PRO A 196 -2.01 -0.30 -2.64
C PRO A 196 -3.14 -0.43 -1.62
N LEU A 197 -4.21 -1.15 -1.96
CA LEU A 197 -5.30 -1.41 -1.01
C LEU A 197 -4.83 -2.26 0.19
N CYS A 198 -3.94 -3.23 -0.04
CA CYS A 198 -3.34 -4.03 1.03
C CYS A 198 -2.43 -3.21 1.93
N TRP A 199 -1.53 -2.42 1.34
CA TRP A 199 -0.57 -1.60 2.09
C TRP A 199 -1.25 -0.47 2.85
N LEU A 200 -2.32 0.10 2.28
CA LEU A 200 -3.17 1.05 2.99
C LEU A 200 -3.98 0.38 4.11
N GLY A 201 -4.10 -0.94 4.09
CA GLY A 201 -4.77 -1.74 5.10
C GLY A 201 -6.26 -1.91 4.87
N LEU A 202 -6.80 -1.54 3.70
CA LEU A 202 -8.20 -1.75 3.33
C LEU A 202 -8.47 -3.21 2.95
N LEU A 203 -7.47 -3.86 2.34
CA LEU A 203 -7.46 -5.30 2.07
C LEU A 203 -6.34 -5.98 2.89
N TRP A 204 -6.48 -7.29 3.05
CA TRP A 204 -5.44 -8.19 3.50
C TRP A 204 -5.34 -9.34 2.50
N GLU A 205 -4.13 -9.67 2.08
CA GLU A 205 -3.86 -10.84 1.25
C GLU A 205 -3.46 -12.00 2.16
N ASP A 206 -4.23 -13.08 2.14
CA ASP A 206 -3.83 -14.33 2.77
C ASP A 206 -2.75 -15.01 1.93
N ARG A 207 -1.54 -15.04 2.48
CA ARG A 207 -0.35 -15.58 1.84
C ARG A 207 0.22 -16.80 2.56
N GLU A 208 -0.55 -17.44 3.44
CA GLU A 208 -0.07 -18.62 4.17
C GLU A 208 0.35 -19.72 3.18
N GLY A 209 1.61 -20.16 3.29
CA GLY A 209 2.18 -21.19 2.42
C GLY A 209 2.55 -20.72 0.99
N LEU A 210 2.40 -19.44 0.66
CA LEU A 210 2.73 -18.89 -0.66
C LEU A 210 4.19 -18.44 -0.76
N ARG A 211 4.77 -18.51 -1.97
CA ARG A 211 6.07 -17.89 -2.26
C ARG A 211 5.87 -16.43 -2.66
N ILE A 212 6.97 -15.68 -2.76
CA ILE A 212 6.96 -14.23 -3.05
C ILE A 212 6.23 -13.83 -4.35
N TRP A 213 6.13 -14.73 -5.34
CA TRP A 213 5.50 -14.47 -6.63
C TRP A 213 4.07 -15.03 -6.77
N ASP A 214 3.62 -15.83 -5.80
CA ASP A 214 2.29 -16.43 -5.83
C ASP A 214 1.24 -15.41 -5.33
N ASP A 215 0.02 -15.45 -5.87
CA ASP A 215 -1.10 -14.61 -5.43
C ASP A 215 -1.95 -15.32 -4.39
N GLY A 216 -2.35 -14.58 -3.37
CA GLY A 216 -3.27 -15.02 -2.34
C GLY A 216 -4.73 -14.68 -2.58
N THR A 217 -5.53 -14.98 -1.57
CA THR A 217 -6.93 -14.52 -1.51
C THR A 217 -7.00 -13.21 -0.75
N PHE A 218 -7.69 -12.23 -1.32
CA PHE A 218 -7.83 -10.89 -0.75
C PHE A 218 -9.13 -10.77 0.03
N TYR A 219 -9.04 -10.34 1.28
CA TYR A 219 -10.16 -10.11 2.19
C TYR A 219 -10.24 -8.64 2.59
N LYS A 220 -11.45 -8.14 2.80
CA LYS A 220 -11.67 -6.82 3.39
C LYS A 220 -11.26 -6.82 4.85
N THR A 221 -10.54 -5.79 5.27
CA THR A 221 -10.21 -5.58 6.70
C THR A 221 -11.31 -4.72 7.37
N PRO A 222 -11.28 -4.55 8.70
CA PRO A 222 -12.11 -3.56 9.38
C PRO A 222 -11.95 -2.13 8.84
N LEU A 223 -10.77 -1.74 8.32
CA LEU A 223 -10.57 -0.40 7.75
C LEU A 223 -11.40 -0.17 6.48
N TRP A 224 -11.73 -1.22 5.72
CA TRP A 224 -12.57 -1.08 4.53
C TRP A 224 -13.89 -0.39 4.87
N HIS A 225 -14.61 -0.95 5.84
CA HIS A 225 -15.90 -0.43 6.27
C HIS A 225 -15.78 0.85 7.10
N ALA A 226 -14.68 1.00 7.85
CA ALA A 226 -14.47 2.21 8.65
C ALA A 226 -14.10 3.45 7.83
N ALA A 227 -13.52 3.27 6.63
CA ALA A 227 -12.97 4.37 5.83
C ALA A 227 -13.72 4.66 4.52
N LEU A 228 -14.53 3.72 4.02
CA LEU A 228 -15.23 3.85 2.74
C LEU A 228 -16.74 3.84 2.92
N LYS A 229 -17.43 4.66 2.11
CA LYS A 229 -18.88 4.56 1.87
C LYS A 229 -19.08 4.38 0.38
N LEU A 230 -19.60 3.23 -0.02
CA LEU A 230 -19.68 2.81 -1.42
C LEU A 230 -21.13 2.58 -1.84
N GLU A 231 -21.41 2.78 -3.12
CA GLU A 231 -22.75 2.60 -3.68
C GLU A 231 -23.21 1.14 -3.57
N THR A 232 -22.25 0.21 -3.59
CA THR A 232 -22.50 -1.24 -3.48
C THR A 232 -22.57 -1.77 -2.05
N ASP A 233 -22.53 -0.93 -1.01
CA ASP A 233 -22.58 -1.40 0.39
C ASP A 233 -23.84 -2.22 0.68
N GLY A 234 -24.98 -1.84 0.08
CA GLY A 234 -26.22 -2.63 0.20
C GLY A 234 -26.13 -4.02 -0.45
N GLN A 235 -25.44 -4.13 -1.59
CA GLN A 235 -25.27 -5.41 -2.30
C GLN A 235 -24.29 -6.32 -1.55
N ALA A 236 -23.20 -5.76 -1.02
CA ALA A 236 -22.23 -6.49 -0.21
C ALA A 236 -22.84 -7.05 1.09
N ALA A 237 -23.93 -6.46 1.59
CA ALA A 237 -24.61 -6.90 2.81
C ALA A 237 -25.62 -8.06 2.58
N LEU A 238 -26.18 -8.22 1.37
CA LEU A 238 -27.23 -9.20 1.08
C LEU A 238 -26.73 -10.63 1.23
N ARG A 239 -27.14 -11.38 2.26
CA ARG A 239 -26.94 -12.85 2.28
C ARG A 239 -27.78 -13.44 1.15
N LEU A 240 -27.14 -14.10 0.18
CA LEU A 240 -27.86 -15.07 -0.64
C LEU A 240 -28.28 -16.19 0.32
N VAL A 241 -29.60 -16.32 0.49
CA VAL A 241 -30.25 -17.43 1.21
C VAL A 241 -30.08 -18.70 0.40
#